data_AF-A0A3M7LW59-F1
#
_entry.id   AF-A0A3M7LW59-F1
#
_cell.length_a   1.000
_cell.length_b   1.000
_cell.length_c   1.000
_cell.angle_alpha   90.00
_cell.angle_beta   90.00
_cell.angle_gamma   90.00
#
_symmetry.space_group_name_H-M   'P 1'
#
loop_
_entity.id
_entity.type
_entity.pdbx_description
1 polymer ?
#
loop_
_entity_poly.entity_id
_entity_poly.type
_entity_poly.pdbx_seq_one_letter_code
_entity_poly.pdbx_strand_id
1 'polypeptide(L)'
;MKIRVFADVASKLQPASVDVTPPRMRRVSVPKAEQGHIMAFRNLFKNDLVLVGTNLTVVAGFAMYLGSRVEKKLEHMENEQEARMDEIEGTLRGHVGLIEDSLDRLEGKRDTGKKDKLYNTRAKDGNEVIGSEAWQLPPVGHPDRPKNVPDDHTKRWTVYVRVPEGDPDIRAWLNKVSFKIFNTYENPLRMVEKPPFEVTETGWGGFNIDIRLHFQPISGEKAQYRQHFLQLEKYGDEKMQAEQERTGCVRSEFLEVVQFNEPTEALFDALTSEDQWNYLIPAGKGGSKKASLGANGRLKRGLPNGERSAQLPEKGADEVPFSQEQEQALQDFFKAKMEEVEKQLEKEAKKKEEVEAKLKSLRGELGHEAAQQAAQQASGDRSRRR
;
A
#
# COMPACT_ATOMS: atom_id res chain seq x y z
N MET A 1 44.68 50.41 9.16
CA MET A 1 44.37 49.54 10.31
C MET A 1 43.63 48.34 9.74
N LYS A 2 44.04 47.08 9.84
CA LYS A 2 45.25 46.42 10.36
C LYS A 2 45.21 45.03 9.71
N ILE A 3 46.19 44.74 8.86
CA ILE A 3 46.66 43.36 8.61
C ILE A 3 47.64 43.08 9.74
N ARG A 4 47.31 42.14 10.64
CA ARG A 4 48.21 41.40 11.56
C ARG A 4 47.38 40.73 12.67
N VAL A 5 47.99 39.68 13.24
CA VAL A 5 47.57 38.88 14.41
C VAL A 5 46.47 37.85 14.04
N PHE A 6 46.73 36.54 13.93
CA PHE A 6 47.52 35.68 14.81
C PHE A 6 48.36 34.68 14.01
N ALA A 7 49.65 34.98 13.92
CA ALA A 7 50.70 33.97 13.87
C ALA A 7 51.16 33.81 15.31
N ASP A 8 50.58 32.87 16.06
CA ASP A 8 51.22 32.26 17.21
C ASP A 8 50.38 31.05 17.64
N VAL A 9 51.03 30.04 18.23
CA VAL A 9 50.50 28.77 18.81
C VAL A 9 50.95 27.48 18.12
N ALA A 10 51.52 27.48 16.90
CA ALA A 10 52.10 26.25 16.34
C ALA A 10 53.64 26.18 16.37
N SER A 11 54.29 26.94 17.28
CA SER A 11 55.76 26.96 17.50
C SER A 11 56.25 26.00 18.59
N LYS A 12 55.44 25.04 19.02
CA LYS A 12 55.86 24.01 19.98
C LYS A 12 55.34 22.65 19.52
N LEU A 13 56.23 21.87 18.92
CA LEU A 13 56.38 20.41 19.02
C LEU A 13 57.39 19.94 17.94
N GLN A 14 58.67 19.90 18.30
CA GLN A 14 59.60 18.97 17.66
C GLN A 14 59.21 17.54 18.07
N PRO A 15 59.44 16.55 17.21
CA PRO A 15 60.38 15.50 17.65
C PRO A 15 61.34 15.01 16.56
N ALA A 16 62.60 14.89 17.01
CA ALA A 16 63.60 13.85 16.73
C ALA A 16 63.85 13.40 15.28
N SER A 17 65.03 13.79 14.76
CA SER A 17 65.75 13.07 13.71
C SER A 17 66.14 11.68 14.18
N VAL A 18 65.66 10.64 13.50
CA VAL A 18 66.16 9.27 13.65
C VAL A 18 66.92 8.91 12.38
N ASP A 19 68.24 8.79 12.52
CA ASP A 19 69.13 8.18 11.53
C ASP A 19 68.77 6.69 11.39
N VAL A 20 68.35 6.27 10.19
CA VAL A 20 68.25 4.85 9.83
C VAL A 20 69.02 4.63 8.54
N THR A 21 70.24 4.14 8.67
CA THR A 21 71.01 3.56 7.57
C THR A 21 70.33 2.27 7.09
N PRO A 22 70.06 2.09 5.78
CA PRO A 22 69.48 0.85 5.29
C PRO A 22 70.53 -0.28 5.30
N PRO A 23 70.16 -1.53 5.67
CA PRO A 23 71.10 -2.64 5.62
C PRO A 23 71.40 -3.05 4.17
N ARG A 24 72.67 -3.35 3.91
CA ARG A 24 73.19 -3.87 2.63
C ARG A 24 72.50 -5.21 2.29
N MET A 25 71.56 -5.20 1.36
CA MET A 25 71.03 -6.45 0.77
C MET A 25 72.09 -7.09 -0.14
N ARG A 26 72.38 -8.37 0.10
CA ARG A 26 73.17 -9.21 -0.82
C ARG A 26 72.42 -9.36 -2.14
N ARG A 27 73.11 -9.14 -3.25
CA ARG A 27 72.59 -9.29 -4.61
C ARG A 27 72.36 -10.78 -4.89
N VAL A 28 71.10 -11.25 -4.79
CA VAL A 28 70.70 -12.58 -5.25
C VAL A 28 70.57 -12.52 -6.78
N SER A 29 71.25 -13.43 -7.47
CA SER A 29 71.17 -13.55 -8.92
C SER A 29 69.91 -14.33 -9.31
N VAL A 30 69.04 -13.71 -10.11
CA VAL A 30 67.81 -14.32 -10.62
C VAL A 30 68.14 -15.11 -11.91
N PRO A 31 67.72 -16.38 -12.03
CA PRO A 31 68.01 -17.21 -13.20
C PRO A 31 67.31 -16.70 -14.47
N LYS A 32 67.96 -16.94 -15.62
CA LYS A 32 67.73 -16.31 -16.93
C LYS A 32 66.34 -16.54 -17.56
N ALA A 33 65.52 -17.43 -17.01
CA ALA A 33 64.18 -17.76 -17.51
C ALA A 33 63.08 -16.79 -17.04
N GLU A 34 63.20 -16.19 -15.85
CA GLU A 34 62.20 -15.23 -15.32
C GLU A 34 62.39 -13.80 -15.87
N GLN A 35 63.52 -13.53 -16.52
CA GLN A 35 63.80 -12.22 -17.13
C GLN A 35 62.90 -11.94 -18.34
N GLY A 36 62.37 -12.97 -19.02
CA GLY A 36 61.47 -12.80 -20.17
C GLY A 36 60.07 -12.27 -19.79
N HIS A 37 59.48 -12.80 -18.71
CA HIS A 37 58.15 -12.37 -18.25
C HIS A 37 58.17 -10.98 -17.59
N ILE A 38 59.22 -10.67 -16.83
CA ILE A 38 59.41 -9.36 -16.22
C ILE A 38 59.69 -8.30 -17.30
N MET A 39 60.42 -8.64 -18.37
CA MET A 39 60.62 -7.70 -19.50
C MET A 39 59.37 -7.51 -20.37
N ALA A 40 58.50 -8.53 -20.52
CA ALA A 40 57.22 -8.40 -21.21
C ALA A 40 56.25 -7.46 -20.46
N PHE A 41 56.12 -7.62 -19.14
CA PHE A 41 55.34 -6.69 -18.29
C PHE A 41 55.91 -5.27 -18.33
N ARG A 42 57.24 -5.12 -18.31
CA ARG A 42 57.89 -3.81 -18.34
C ARG A 42 57.84 -3.14 -19.73
N ASN A 43 57.70 -3.89 -20.81
CA ASN A 43 57.47 -3.36 -22.16
C ASN A 43 56.01 -2.99 -22.43
N LEU A 44 55.05 -3.61 -21.74
CA LEU A 44 53.62 -3.25 -21.84
C LEU A 44 53.35 -1.81 -21.36
N PHE A 45 54.12 -1.32 -20.38
CA PHE A 45 54.02 0.05 -19.84
C PHE A 45 54.97 1.07 -20.50
N LYS A 46 55.75 0.68 -21.52
CA LYS A 46 56.57 1.61 -22.31
C LYS A 46 55.87 2.14 -23.55
N ASN A 47 54.76 1.53 -23.93
CA ASN A 47 53.91 2.03 -25.00
C ASN A 47 53.01 3.12 -24.42
N ASP A 48 53.31 4.38 -24.74
CA ASP A 48 52.52 5.54 -24.30
C ASP A 48 51.02 5.36 -24.60
N LEU A 49 50.68 4.66 -25.69
CA LEU A 49 49.30 4.34 -26.06
C LEU A 49 48.59 3.42 -25.06
N VAL A 50 49.30 2.43 -24.49
CA VAL A 50 48.72 1.50 -23.51
C VAL A 50 48.53 2.19 -22.17
N LEU A 51 49.50 3.01 -21.74
CA LEU A 51 49.43 3.78 -20.50
C LEU A 51 48.31 4.83 -20.56
N VAL A 52 48.18 5.54 -21.69
CA VAL A 52 47.08 6.48 -21.95
C VAL A 52 45.74 5.72 -21.98
N GLY A 53 45.68 4.57 -22.64
CA GLY A 53 44.47 3.73 -22.69
C GLY A 53 44.00 3.25 -21.32
N THR A 54 44.92 2.79 -20.46
CA THR A 54 44.59 2.36 -19.09
C THR A 54 44.19 3.52 -18.18
N ASN A 55 44.82 4.68 -18.34
CA ASN A 55 44.43 5.86 -17.57
C ASN A 55 43.05 6.36 -18.00
N LEU A 56 42.75 6.32 -19.30
CA LEU A 56 41.45 6.74 -19.84
C LEU A 56 40.32 5.81 -19.36
N THR A 57 40.53 4.50 -19.30
CA THR A 57 39.53 3.55 -18.79
C THR A 57 39.31 3.68 -17.28
N VAL A 58 40.35 3.95 -16.50
CA VAL A 58 40.21 4.22 -15.07
C VAL A 58 39.45 5.53 -14.83
N VAL A 59 39.77 6.59 -15.58
CA VAL A 59 39.04 7.87 -15.50
C VAL A 59 37.59 7.71 -15.94
N ALA A 60 37.32 6.96 -17.02
CA ALA A 60 35.97 6.68 -17.49
C ALA A 60 35.16 5.85 -16.48
N GLY A 61 35.78 4.82 -15.88
CA GLY A 61 35.14 4.01 -14.84
C GLY A 61 34.84 4.81 -13.58
N PHE A 62 35.76 5.69 -13.16
CA PHE A 62 35.54 6.58 -12.02
C PHE A 62 34.47 7.66 -12.33
N ALA A 63 34.45 8.19 -13.55
CA ALA A 63 33.42 9.12 -14.02
C ALA A 63 32.03 8.46 -14.07
N MET A 64 31.92 7.21 -14.54
CA MET A 64 30.66 6.46 -14.50
C MET A 64 30.22 6.15 -13.07
N TYR A 65 31.14 5.77 -12.19
CA TYR A 65 30.83 5.50 -10.78
C TYR A 65 30.36 6.76 -10.04
N LEU A 66 31.05 7.89 -10.24
CA LEU A 66 30.62 9.18 -9.71
C LEU A 66 29.30 9.63 -10.32
N GLY A 67 29.12 9.46 -11.64
CA GLY A 67 27.89 9.76 -12.35
C GLY A 67 26.70 9.01 -11.75
N SER A 68 26.78 7.69 -11.61
CA SER A 68 25.73 6.88 -11.00
C SER A 68 25.44 7.26 -9.55
N ARG A 69 26.46 7.67 -8.78
CA ARG A 69 26.26 8.09 -7.38
C ARG A 69 25.66 9.49 -7.27
N VAL A 70 25.96 10.37 -8.21
CA VAL A 70 25.33 11.69 -8.35
C VAL A 70 23.89 11.52 -8.79
N GLU A 71 23.59 10.68 -9.79
CA GLU A 71 22.22 10.35 -10.23
C GLU A 71 21.36 9.82 -9.09
N LYS A 72 21.84 8.81 -8.35
CA LYS A 72 21.10 8.28 -7.19
C LYS A 72 20.84 9.32 -6.10
N LYS A 73 21.79 10.26 -5.89
CA LYS A 73 21.57 11.37 -4.96
C LYS A 73 20.59 12.39 -5.52
N LEU A 74 20.63 12.64 -6.82
CA LEU A 74 19.72 13.56 -7.51
C LEU A 74 18.29 13.04 -7.46
N GLU A 75 18.06 11.78 -7.80
CA GLU A 75 16.75 11.12 -7.69
C GLU A 75 16.23 11.14 -6.25
N HIS A 76 17.08 10.90 -5.26
CA HIS A 76 16.68 10.95 -3.86
C HIS A 76 16.31 12.37 -3.41
N MET A 77 17.12 13.37 -3.78
CA MET A 77 16.81 14.78 -3.49
C MET A 77 15.56 15.24 -4.24
N GLU A 78 15.34 14.81 -5.47
CA GLU A 78 14.15 15.09 -6.27
C GLU A 78 12.90 14.51 -5.60
N ASN A 79 12.95 13.25 -5.17
CA ASN A 79 11.85 12.63 -4.42
C ASN A 79 11.59 13.34 -3.08
N GLU A 80 12.63 13.79 -2.36
CA GLU A 80 12.46 14.57 -1.13
C GLU A 80 11.89 15.97 -1.39
N GLN A 81 12.28 16.62 -2.48
CA GLN A 81 11.69 17.91 -2.89
C GLN A 81 10.25 17.73 -3.34
N GLU A 82 9.91 16.66 -4.05
CA GLU A 82 8.55 16.33 -4.48
C GLU A 82 7.64 16.10 -3.26
N ALA A 83 8.10 15.31 -2.27
CA ALA A 83 7.37 15.11 -1.02
C ALA A 83 7.14 16.41 -0.23
N ARG A 84 8.14 17.29 -0.15
CA ARG A 84 8.00 18.61 0.50
C ARG A 84 7.08 19.54 -0.28
N MET A 85 7.11 19.48 -1.60
CA MET A 85 6.20 20.24 -2.46
C MET A 85 4.76 19.74 -2.31
N ASP A 86 4.54 18.45 -2.12
CA ASP A 86 3.21 17.89 -1.85
C ASP A 86 2.66 18.34 -0.48
N GLU A 87 3.50 18.42 0.56
CA GLU A 87 3.11 19.03 1.85
C GLU A 87 2.75 20.52 1.71
N ILE A 88 3.52 21.26 0.92
CA ILE A 88 3.26 22.68 0.66
C ILE A 88 2.00 22.87 -0.19
N GLU A 89 1.79 22.05 -1.22
CA GLU A 89 0.58 22.09 -2.05
C GLU A 89 -0.66 21.69 -1.23
N GLY A 90 -0.55 20.69 -0.35
CA GLY A 90 -1.62 20.30 0.57
C GLY A 90 -1.98 21.42 1.54
N THR A 91 -0.97 22.09 2.12
CA THR A 91 -1.21 23.25 2.99
C THR A 91 -1.76 24.45 2.22
N LEU A 92 -1.30 24.73 1.00
CA LEU A 92 -1.83 25.79 0.16
C LEU A 92 -3.28 25.53 -0.25
N ARG A 93 -3.63 24.29 -0.62
CA ARG A 93 -5.02 23.89 -0.89
C ARG A 93 -5.91 24.06 0.34
N GLY A 94 -5.42 23.68 1.53
CA GLY A 94 -6.13 23.90 2.78
C GLY A 94 -6.36 25.39 3.09
N HIS A 95 -5.35 26.25 2.86
CA HIS A 95 -5.50 27.69 3.02
C HIS A 95 -6.45 28.30 1.98
N VAL A 96 -6.39 27.87 0.72
CA VAL A 96 -7.32 28.30 -0.34
C VAL A 96 -8.75 27.91 0.03
N GLY A 97 -8.97 26.67 0.50
CA GLY A 97 -10.29 26.23 0.97
C GLY A 97 -10.82 27.06 2.13
N LEU A 98 -9.99 27.39 3.12
CA LEU A 98 -10.37 28.28 4.24
C LEU A 98 -10.70 29.71 3.78
N ILE A 99 -9.99 30.21 2.76
CA ILE A 99 -10.22 31.52 2.16
C ILE A 99 -11.52 31.52 1.36
N GLU A 100 -11.77 30.51 0.53
CA GLU A 100 -13.00 30.36 -0.24
C GLU A 100 -14.22 30.18 0.66
N ASP A 101 -14.11 29.38 1.73
CA ASP A 101 -15.15 29.23 2.75
C ASP A 101 -15.43 30.56 3.48
N SER A 102 -14.39 31.35 3.75
CA SER A 102 -14.55 32.69 4.32
C SER A 102 -15.15 33.70 3.33
N LEU A 103 -14.86 33.56 2.03
CA LEU A 103 -15.44 34.37 0.95
C LEU A 103 -16.93 34.05 0.76
N ASP A 104 -17.30 32.76 0.75
CA ASP A 104 -18.68 32.29 0.64
C ASP A 104 -19.52 32.72 1.85
N ARG A 105 -18.94 32.75 3.06
CA ARG A 105 -19.57 33.32 4.27
C ARG A 105 -19.83 34.83 4.15
N LEU A 106 -18.91 35.58 3.56
CA LEU A 106 -19.04 37.03 3.35
C LEU A 106 -20.03 37.37 2.22
N GLU A 107 -20.13 36.54 1.18
CA GLU A 107 -21.07 36.72 0.06
C GLU A 107 -22.52 36.33 0.39
N GLY A 108 -22.80 35.79 1.58
CA GLY A 108 -24.17 35.53 2.03
C GLY A 108 -24.93 34.50 1.18
N LYS A 109 -24.23 33.60 0.48
CA LYS A 109 -24.86 32.52 -0.29
C LYS A 109 -25.48 31.50 0.68
N ARG A 110 -26.81 31.38 0.63
CA ARG A 110 -27.72 30.60 1.51
C ARG A 110 -27.52 29.07 1.54
N ASP A 111 -26.36 28.53 1.20
CA ASP A 111 -26.21 27.07 1.01
C ASP A 111 -25.06 26.42 1.82
N THR A 112 -24.68 27.05 2.93
CA THR A 112 -23.62 26.58 3.84
C THR A 112 -23.91 25.20 4.44
N GLY A 113 -25.17 24.85 4.70
CA GLY A 113 -25.54 23.56 5.29
C GLY A 113 -25.50 22.34 4.34
N LYS A 114 -25.50 22.55 3.01
CA LYS A 114 -25.39 21.46 2.03
C LYS A 114 -23.94 21.16 1.66
N LYS A 115 -23.11 22.20 1.54
CA LYS A 115 -21.68 22.04 1.19
C LYS A 115 -20.91 21.28 2.27
N ASP A 116 -21.11 21.58 3.56
CA ASP A 116 -20.43 20.86 4.66
C ASP A 116 -20.80 19.36 4.74
N LYS A 117 -22.04 19.02 4.39
CA LYS A 117 -22.47 17.62 4.24
C LYS A 117 -21.85 16.99 2.99
N LEU A 118 -21.71 17.75 1.91
CA LEU A 118 -21.12 17.29 0.66
C LEU A 118 -19.62 17.02 0.80
N TYR A 119 -18.86 17.90 1.47
CA TYR A 119 -17.42 17.73 1.70
C TYR A 119 -17.10 16.63 2.71
N ASN A 120 -17.83 16.52 3.82
CA ASN A 120 -17.64 15.42 4.78
C ASN A 120 -18.11 14.05 4.28
N THR A 121 -18.89 13.99 3.19
CA THR A 121 -19.37 12.72 2.57
C THR A 121 -18.59 12.37 1.28
N ARG A 122 -17.66 13.22 0.84
CA ARG A 122 -16.96 13.06 -0.44
C ARG A 122 -15.71 12.19 -0.38
N ALA A 123 -15.20 11.89 0.81
CA ALA A 123 -14.16 10.90 0.96
C ALA A 123 -14.64 9.56 0.37
N LYS A 124 -13.95 9.09 -0.66
CA LYS A 124 -14.24 7.83 -1.33
C LYS A 124 -12.97 7.01 -1.43
N ASP A 125 -13.15 5.72 -1.22
CA ASP A 125 -12.06 4.75 -1.20
C ASP A 125 -12.19 3.85 -2.42
N GLY A 126 -11.09 3.71 -3.16
CA GLY A 126 -10.92 2.69 -4.19
C GLY A 126 -10.13 1.53 -3.60
N ASN A 127 -10.77 0.37 -3.45
CA ASN A 127 -10.06 -0.84 -3.06
C ASN A 127 -9.28 -1.38 -4.24
N GLU A 128 -8.05 -1.82 -3.98
CA GLU A 128 -7.26 -2.57 -4.95
C GLU A 128 -6.48 -3.68 -4.25
N VAL A 129 -6.22 -4.74 -4.98
CA VAL A 129 -5.36 -5.85 -4.58
C VAL A 129 -4.13 -5.77 -5.46
N ILE A 130 -2.99 -5.58 -4.81
CA ILE A 130 -1.69 -5.71 -5.45
C ILE A 130 -1.16 -7.08 -5.06
N GLY A 131 -0.81 -7.87 -6.08
CA GLY A 131 -0.34 -9.21 -5.82
C GLY A 131 0.49 -9.80 -6.94
N SER A 132 1.06 -10.96 -6.63
CA SER A 132 1.76 -11.79 -7.58
C SER A 132 1.47 -13.26 -7.36
N GLU A 133 1.32 -13.99 -8.45
CA GLU A 133 1.21 -15.44 -8.49
C GLU A 133 2.44 -16.02 -9.19
N ALA A 134 3.01 -17.09 -8.64
CA ALA A 134 4.15 -17.80 -9.23
C ALA A 134 3.91 -19.31 -9.30
N TRP A 135 4.29 -19.89 -10.42
CA TRP A 135 4.20 -21.32 -10.72
C TRP A 135 5.57 -21.87 -11.10
N GLN A 136 5.81 -23.12 -10.71
CA GLN A 136 7.01 -23.83 -11.11
C GLN A 136 7.01 -24.09 -12.62
N LEU A 137 8.11 -23.76 -13.30
CA LEU A 137 8.27 -24.14 -14.70
C LEU A 137 8.65 -25.62 -14.82
N PRO A 138 8.22 -26.29 -15.90
CA PRO A 138 8.74 -27.61 -16.22
C PRO A 138 10.27 -27.60 -16.37
N PRO A 139 10.95 -28.71 -16.02
CA PRO A 139 12.40 -28.83 -16.16
C PRO A 139 12.87 -28.57 -17.60
N VAL A 140 14.13 -28.17 -17.75
CA VAL A 140 14.76 -27.97 -19.06
C VAL A 140 14.66 -29.27 -19.87
N GLY A 141 14.15 -29.17 -21.11
CA GLY A 141 13.94 -30.32 -22.00
C GLY A 141 12.59 -31.03 -21.87
N HIS A 142 11.72 -30.64 -20.93
CA HIS A 142 10.36 -31.18 -20.85
C HIS A 142 9.48 -30.65 -22.01
N PRO A 143 8.61 -31.47 -22.64
CA PRO A 143 7.77 -31.05 -23.76
C PRO A 143 6.85 -29.85 -23.45
N ASP A 144 6.42 -29.73 -22.20
CA ASP A 144 5.53 -28.65 -21.75
C ASP A 144 6.25 -27.35 -21.40
N ARG A 145 7.59 -27.31 -21.45
CA ARG A 145 8.34 -26.06 -21.19
C ARG A 145 8.18 -25.12 -22.39
N PRO A 146 7.80 -23.84 -22.18
CA PRO A 146 7.70 -22.89 -23.29
C PRO A 146 9.07 -22.68 -23.96
N LYS A 147 9.10 -22.73 -25.30
CA LYS A 147 10.33 -22.74 -26.11
C LYS A 147 11.18 -21.46 -26.01
N ASN A 148 10.59 -20.34 -25.60
CA ASN A 148 11.25 -19.03 -25.57
C ASN A 148 11.71 -18.62 -24.16
N VAL A 149 11.73 -19.54 -23.20
CA VAL A 149 12.11 -19.24 -21.82
C VAL A 149 13.58 -19.60 -21.60
N PRO A 150 14.41 -18.67 -21.10
CA PRO A 150 15.80 -18.96 -20.75
C PRO A 150 15.94 -20.19 -19.85
N ASP A 151 17.00 -20.97 -20.05
CA ASP A 151 17.20 -22.22 -19.30
C ASP A 151 17.36 -21.97 -17.79
N ASP A 152 17.96 -20.83 -17.42
CA ASP A 152 18.17 -20.42 -16.02
C ASP A 152 16.87 -20.03 -15.29
N HIS A 153 15.76 -19.85 -16.00
CA HIS A 153 14.48 -19.51 -15.38
C HIS A 153 13.80 -20.75 -14.80
N THR A 154 13.39 -20.66 -13.53
CA THR A 154 12.83 -21.78 -12.77
C THR A 154 11.33 -21.64 -12.52
N LYS A 155 10.79 -20.42 -12.54
CA LYS A 155 9.38 -20.13 -12.28
C LYS A 155 8.81 -19.16 -13.30
N ARG A 156 7.51 -19.30 -13.56
CA ARG A 156 6.70 -18.32 -14.26
C ARG A 156 5.93 -17.55 -13.20
N TRP A 157 5.93 -16.22 -13.29
CA TRP A 157 5.24 -15.38 -12.35
C TRP A 157 4.41 -14.32 -13.06
N THR A 158 3.34 -13.89 -12.42
CA THR A 158 2.46 -12.82 -12.89
C THR A 158 2.24 -11.85 -11.75
N VAL A 159 2.60 -10.59 -11.94
CA VAL A 159 2.25 -9.49 -11.03
C VAL A 159 1.00 -8.80 -11.56
N TYR A 160 0.10 -8.38 -10.70
CA TYR A 160 -1.14 -7.73 -11.09
C TYR A 160 -1.61 -6.69 -10.08
N VAL A 161 -2.42 -5.76 -10.59
CA VAL A 161 -3.27 -4.86 -9.83
C VAL A 161 -4.70 -5.16 -10.22
N ARG A 162 -5.53 -5.58 -9.26
CA ARG A 162 -6.91 -6.01 -9.49
C ARG A 162 -7.83 -5.39 -8.44
N VAL A 163 -9.13 -5.44 -8.66
CA VAL A 163 -10.12 -5.16 -7.61
C VAL A 163 -10.50 -6.47 -6.91
N PRO A 164 -10.83 -6.43 -5.61
CA PRO A 164 -11.49 -7.55 -4.95
C PRO A 164 -12.75 -7.98 -5.72
N GLU A 165 -13.09 -9.27 -5.61
CA GLU A 165 -14.27 -9.80 -6.28
C GLU A 165 -15.54 -9.14 -5.72
N GLY A 166 -16.32 -8.51 -6.60
CA GLY A 166 -17.55 -7.81 -6.22
C GLY A 166 -17.40 -6.32 -5.92
N ASP A 167 -16.20 -5.74 -6.06
CA ASP A 167 -15.96 -4.29 -5.95
C ASP A 167 -16.16 -3.55 -7.29
N PRO A 168 -16.37 -2.23 -7.31
CA PRO A 168 -16.55 -1.45 -8.53
C PRO A 168 -15.38 -1.57 -9.53
N ASP A 169 -15.64 -1.36 -10.83
CA ASP A 169 -14.58 -1.41 -11.85
C ASP A 169 -13.46 -0.41 -11.55
N ILE A 170 -12.23 -0.93 -11.42
CA ILE A 170 -11.01 -0.15 -11.17
C ILE A 170 -10.78 0.94 -12.24
N ARG A 171 -11.28 0.73 -13.46
CA ARG A 171 -11.17 1.69 -14.58
C ARG A 171 -11.82 3.04 -14.31
N ALA A 172 -12.76 3.11 -13.35
CA ALA A 172 -13.45 4.34 -13.01
C ALA A 172 -12.49 5.45 -12.55
N TRP A 173 -11.40 5.06 -11.89
CA TRP A 173 -10.41 5.98 -11.33
C TRP A 173 -8.97 5.69 -11.76
N LEU A 174 -8.66 4.46 -12.18
CA LEU A 174 -7.33 4.07 -12.68
C LEU A 174 -7.29 4.09 -14.21
N ASN A 175 -6.29 4.78 -14.77
CA ASN A 175 -6.09 4.87 -16.21
C ASN A 175 -5.07 3.84 -16.71
N LYS A 176 -3.88 3.82 -16.10
CA LYS A 176 -2.80 2.92 -16.49
C LYS A 176 -1.90 2.57 -15.32
N VAL A 177 -1.25 1.40 -15.42
CA VAL A 177 -0.29 0.92 -14.42
C VAL A 177 1.06 0.72 -15.09
N SER A 178 2.11 1.24 -14.46
CA SER A 178 3.47 0.96 -14.88
C SER A 178 4.16 0.05 -13.87
N PHE A 179 4.64 -1.10 -14.32
CA PHE A 179 5.44 -2.04 -13.53
C PHE A 179 6.90 -1.85 -13.89
N LYS A 180 7.72 -1.42 -12.92
CA LYS A 180 9.18 -1.39 -13.05
C LYS A 180 9.74 -2.68 -12.43
N ILE A 181 10.06 -3.62 -13.29
CA ILE A 181 10.71 -4.88 -12.95
C ILE A 181 12.23 -4.71 -12.94
N PHE A 182 12.94 -5.75 -12.51
CA PHE A 182 14.39 -5.68 -12.35
C PHE A 182 15.11 -5.40 -13.68
N ASN A 183 16.22 -4.66 -13.62
CA ASN A 183 16.95 -4.15 -14.80
C ASN A 183 17.61 -5.24 -15.68
N THR A 184 17.61 -6.50 -15.24
CA THR A 184 18.09 -7.64 -16.02
C THR A 184 17.10 -8.06 -17.11
N TYR A 185 15.84 -7.66 -16.99
CA TYR A 185 14.81 -7.97 -17.98
C TYR A 185 14.85 -6.98 -19.14
N GLU A 186 14.47 -7.45 -20.33
CA GLU A 186 14.26 -6.58 -21.47
C GLU A 186 13.07 -5.65 -21.21
N ASN A 187 13.24 -4.35 -21.45
CA ASN A 187 12.25 -3.31 -21.17
C ASN A 187 11.74 -3.40 -19.72
N PRO A 188 12.57 -3.05 -18.71
CA PRO A 188 12.20 -3.22 -17.31
C PRO A 188 11.02 -2.35 -16.88
N LEU A 189 10.66 -1.32 -17.65
CA LEU A 189 9.45 -0.54 -17.42
C LEU A 189 8.34 -1.03 -18.36
N ARG A 190 7.35 -1.72 -17.82
CA ARG A 190 6.18 -2.23 -18.55
C ARG A 190 4.96 -1.36 -18.25
N MET A 191 4.36 -0.78 -19.27
CA MET A 191 3.16 0.07 -19.13
C MET A 191 1.94 -0.69 -19.65
N VAL A 192 0.92 -0.83 -18.80
CA VAL A 192 -0.34 -1.50 -19.12
C VAL A 192 -1.47 -0.47 -19.03
N GLU A 193 -2.05 -0.13 -20.19
CA GLU A 193 -3.09 0.90 -20.30
C GLU A 193 -4.52 0.34 -20.26
N LYS A 194 -4.69 -0.96 -20.49
CA LYS A 194 -6.00 -1.62 -20.51
C LYS A 194 -5.95 -2.84 -19.61
N PRO A 195 -6.98 -3.08 -18.77
CA PRO A 195 -6.94 -4.24 -17.92
C PRO A 195 -7.26 -5.51 -18.71
N PRO A 196 -6.80 -6.68 -18.22
CA PRO A 196 -6.19 -6.90 -16.90
C PRO A 196 -4.84 -6.21 -16.72
N PHE A 197 -4.67 -5.47 -15.61
CA PHE A 197 -3.43 -4.76 -15.30
C PHE A 197 -2.42 -5.76 -14.72
N GLU A 198 -1.85 -6.58 -15.60
CA GLU A 198 -0.95 -7.66 -15.20
C GLU A 198 0.24 -7.79 -16.15
N VAL A 199 1.35 -8.28 -15.60
CA VAL A 199 2.57 -8.58 -16.36
C VAL A 199 3.01 -9.99 -15.98
N THR A 200 3.08 -10.85 -16.99
CA THR A 200 3.60 -12.21 -16.85
C THR A 200 5.02 -12.29 -17.37
N GLU A 201 5.90 -12.86 -16.57
CA GLU A 201 7.30 -13.08 -16.90
C GLU A 201 7.80 -14.41 -16.33
N THR A 202 9.06 -14.73 -16.62
CA THR A 202 9.74 -15.91 -16.06
C THR A 202 11.01 -15.49 -15.35
N GLY A 203 11.41 -16.20 -14.29
CA GLY A 203 12.59 -15.84 -13.52
C GLY A 203 12.97 -16.92 -12.53
N TRP A 204 14.02 -16.64 -11.76
CA TRP A 204 14.60 -17.59 -10.81
C TRP A 204 14.67 -17.06 -9.36
N GLY A 205 14.53 -15.75 -9.16
CA GLY A 205 14.65 -15.11 -7.85
C GLY A 205 13.57 -14.05 -7.62
N GLY A 206 13.21 -13.85 -6.35
CA GLY A 206 12.31 -12.78 -5.92
C GLY A 206 13.00 -11.43 -5.85
N PHE A 207 12.26 -10.35 -6.14
CA PHE A 207 12.75 -8.98 -6.12
C PHE A 207 11.60 -8.00 -5.89
N ASN A 208 11.91 -6.75 -5.53
CA ASN A 208 10.91 -5.69 -5.42
C ASN A 208 10.53 -5.16 -6.81
N ILE A 209 9.24 -5.10 -7.07
CA ILE A 209 8.64 -4.50 -8.25
C ILE A 209 8.06 -3.15 -7.83
N ASP A 210 8.50 -2.07 -8.46
CA ASP A 210 7.89 -0.76 -8.24
C ASP A 210 6.69 -0.62 -9.17
N ILE A 211 5.52 -0.31 -8.61
CA ILE A 211 4.24 -0.22 -9.28
C ILE A 211 3.81 1.24 -9.23
N ARG A 212 3.60 1.86 -10.39
CA ARG A 212 3.15 3.25 -10.49
C ARG A 212 1.73 3.29 -11.05
N LEU A 213 0.80 3.71 -10.22
CA LEU A 213 -0.62 3.88 -10.53
C LEU A 213 -0.84 5.26 -11.13
N HIS A 214 -1.31 5.33 -12.37
CA HIS A 214 -1.69 6.59 -13.00
C HIS A 214 -3.20 6.71 -13.01
N PHE A 215 -3.71 7.72 -12.33
CA PHE A 215 -5.12 7.98 -12.24
C PHE A 215 -5.70 8.53 -13.54
N GLN A 216 -7.01 8.43 -13.67
CA GLN A 216 -7.75 9.08 -14.74
C GLN A 216 -7.55 10.60 -14.68
N PRO A 217 -7.39 11.29 -15.83
CA PRO A 217 -7.20 12.74 -15.84
C PRO A 217 -8.31 13.51 -15.11
N ILE A 218 -9.52 12.95 -15.07
CA ILE A 218 -10.66 13.52 -14.35
C ILE A 218 -10.42 13.60 -12.84
N SER A 219 -9.56 12.75 -12.25
CA SER A 219 -9.29 12.80 -10.81
C SER A 219 -8.47 14.01 -10.41
N GLY A 220 -7.63 14.54 -11.31
CA GLY A 220 -6.66 15.58 -10.98
C GLY A 220 -5.55 15.12 -10.03
N GLU A 221 -5.46 13.82 -9.74
CA GLU A 221 -4.48 13.25 -8.82
C GLU A 221 -3.16 12.92 -9.51
N LYS A 222 -2.04 13.15 -8.81
CA LYS A 222 -0.72 12.74 -9.29
C LYS A 222 -0.59 11.21 -9.23
N ALA A 223 0.23 10.65 -10.12
CA ALA A 223 0.49 9.21 -10.11
C ALA A 223 1.16 8.79 -8.80
N GLN A 224 0.63 7.74 -8.16
CA GLN A 224 1.18 7.26 -6.89
C GLN A 224 2.03 6.00 -7.09
N TYR A 225 3.00 5.81 -6.20
CA TYR A 225 3.92 4.67 -6.22
C TYR A 225 3.57 3.65 -5.14
N ARG A 226 3.76 2.38 -5.47
CA ARG A 226 3.64 1.21 -4.59
C ARG A 226 4.80 0.27 -4.84
N GLN A 227 5.10 -0.56 -3.86
CA GLN A 227 6.15 -1.56 -3.98
C GLN A 227 5.60 -2.92 -3.59
N HIS A 228 5.83 -3.90 -4.44
CA HIS A 228 5.44 -5.28 -4.19
C HIS A 228 6.66 -6.20 -4.24
N PHE A 229 6.85 -7.02 -3.22
CA PHE A 229 7.91 -8.03 -3.24
C PHE A 229 7.42 -9.29 -3.95
N LEU A 230 8.06 -9.62 -5.07
CA LEU A 230 7.78 -10.82 -5.83
C LEU A 230 8.25 -12.07 -5.06
N GLN A 231 7.31 -12.76 -4.43
CA GLN A 231 7.56 -13.98 -3.69
C GLN A 231 7.47 -15.20 -4.62
N LEU A 232 8.59 -15.90 -4.81
CA LEU A 232 8.69 -17.07 -5.69
C LEU A 232 8.66 -18.41 -4.95
N GLU A 233 9.14 -18.41 -3.71
CA GLU A 233 9.19 -19.61 -2.86
C GLU A 233 8.07 -19.58 -1.83
N LYS A 234 7.71 -20.76 -1.33
CA LYS A 234 6.69 -20.88 -0.30
C LYS A 234 7.05 -20.07 0.95
N TYR A 235 6.05 -19.44 1.54
CA TYR A 235 6.23 -18.53 2.67
C TYR A 235 5.02 -18.59 3.62
N GLY A 236 5.14 -17.94 4.78
CA GLY A 236 4.06 -17.86 5.77
C GLY A 236 3.94 -19.11 6.64
N ASP A 237 2.78 -19.26 7.28
CA ASP A 237 2.50 -20.36 8.21
C ASP A 237 2.40 -21.72 7.50
N GLU A 238 2.54 -22.81 8.25
CA GLU A 238 2.52 -24.19 7.74
C GLU A 238 1.25 -24.50 6.93
N LYS A 239 0.09 -23.97 7.34
CA LYS A 239 -1.18 -24.11 6.60
C LYS A 239 -1.12 -23.45 5.23
N MET A 240 -0.56 -22.24 5.17
CA MET A 240 -0.44 -21.46 3.94
C MET A 240 0.55 -22.13 2.98
N GLN A 241 1.68 -22.59 3.51
CA GLN A 241 2.68 -23.34 2.74
C GLN A 241 2.08 -24.64 2.18
N ALA A 242 1.29 -25.38 2.96
CA ALA A 242 0.63 -26.60 2.50
C ALA A 242 -0.38 -26.33 1.38
N GLU A 243 -1.09 -25.20 1.42
CA GLU A 243 -2.01 -24.80 0.35
C GLU A 243 -1.28 -24.37 -0.93
N GLN A 244 -0.19 -23.61 -0.80
CA GLN A 244 0.68 -23.24 -1.92
C GLN A 244 1.29 -24.49 -2.58
N GLU A 245 1.68 -25.48 -1.77
CA GLU A 245 2.21 -26.76 -2.26
C GLU A 245 1.11 -27.62 -2.90
N ARG A 246 -0.08 -27.68 -2.31
CA ARG A 246 -1.25 -28.38 -2.88
C ARG A 246 -1.68 -27.80 -4.22
N THR A 247 -1.67 -26.48 -4.35
CA THR A 247 -2.08 -25.78 -5.57
C THR A 247 -0.94 -25.63 -6.59
N GLY A 248 0.31 -25.81 -6.16
CA GLY A 248 1.50 -25.54 -6.96
C GLY A 248 1.69 -24.04 -7.30
N CYS A 249 0.98 -23.15 -6.59
CA CYS A 249 0.95 -21.71 -6.84
C CYS A 249 1.36 -20.96 -5.57
N VAL A 250 2.45 -20.19 -5.66
CA VAL A 250 2.84 -19.23 -4.62
C VAL A 250 2.13 -17.91 -4.92
N ARG A 251 1.14 -17.57 -4.11
CA ARG A 251 0.36 -16.32 -4.22
C ARG A 251 0.74 -15.41 -3.07
N SER A 252 1.19 -14.20 -3.39
CA SER A 252 1.49 -13.13 -2.44
C SER A 252 0.67 -11.91 -2.83
N GLU A 253 -0.33 -11.59 -2.02
CA GLU A 253 -1.29 -10.51 -2.23
C GLU A 253 -1.40 -9.68 -0.96
N PHE A 254 -1.58 -8.37 -1.11
CA PHE A 254 -2.05 -7.51 -0.05
C PHE A 254 -3.16 -6.60 -0.55
N LEU A 255 -4.13 -6.34 0.31
CA LEU A 255 -5.18 -5.36 0.05
C LEU A 255 -4.62 -3.98 0.29
N GLU A 256 -4.92 -3.09 -0.63
CA GLU A 256 -4.60 -1.70 -0.56
C GLU A 256 -5.84 -0.83 -0.79
N VAL A 257 -5.79 0.39 -0.27
CA VAL A 257 -6.90 1.33 -0.33
C VAL A 257 -6.38 2.68 -0.79
N VAL A 258 -6.87 3.13 -1.94
CA VAL A 258 -6.64 4.48 -2.43
C VAL A 258 -7.73 5.39 -1.88
N GLN A 259 -7.36 6.30 -0.99
CA GLN A 259 -8.27 7.27 -0.41
C GLN A 259 -8.23 8.60 -1.21
N PHE A 260 -9.40 9.03 -1.69
CA PHE A 260 -9.59 10.35 -2.29
C PHE A 260 -10.20 11.30 -1.27
N ASN A 261 -9.41 12.20 -0.69
CA ASN A 261 -9.87 13.10 0.37
C ASN A 261 -10.84 14.18 -0.15
N GLU A 262 -10.63 14.68 -1.37
CA GLU A 262 -11.48 15.68 -2.01
C GLU A 262 -11.55 15.42 -3.53
N PRO A 263 -12.25 14.36 -3.97
CA PRO A 263 -12.35 14.05 -5.39
C PRO A 263 -13.03 15.20 -6.13
N THR A 264 -12.56 15.45 -7.35
CA THR A 264 -13.26 16.35 -8.28
C THR A 264 -14.70 15.89 -8.48
N GLU A 265 -15.61 16.81 -8.84
CA GLU A 265 -17.02 16.47 -9.05
C GLU A 265 -17.19 15.37 -10.12
N ALA A 266 -16.43 15.47 -11.22
CA ALA A 266 -16.43 14.45 -12.27
C ALA A 266 -15.92 13.09 -11.79
N LEU A 267 -14.89 13.05 -10.93
CA LEU A 267 -14.42 11.80 -10.35
C LEU A 267 -15.43 11.25 -9.34
N PHE A 268 -16.04 12.09 -8.52
CA PHE A 268 -17.06 11.66 -7.56
C PHE A 268 -18.27 11.05 -8.27
N ASP A 269 -18.75 11.67 -9.35
CA ASP A 269 -19.81 11.14 -10.19
C ASP A 269 -19.41 9.82 -10.83
N ALA A 270 -18.18 9.73 -11.37
CA ALA A 270 -17.65 8.47 -11.90
C ALA A 270 -17.51 7.40 -10.81
N LEU A 271 -17.16 7.78 -9.58
CA LEU A 271 -17.00 6.92 -8.41
C LEU A 271 -18.32 6.44 -7.81
N THR A 272 -19.43 7.12 -8.11
CA THR A 272 -20.77 6.82 -7.59
C THR A 272 -21.76 6.37 -8.66
N SER A 273 -21.34 6.38 -9.93
CA SER A 273 -22.16 5.97 -11.06
C SER A 273 -22.52 4.48 -11.03
N GLU A 274 -23.75 4.15 -11.43
CA GLU A 274 -24.18 2.76 -11.63
C GLU A 274 -23.40 2.06 -12.75
N ASP A 275 -22.76 2.82 -13.66
CA ASP A 275 -22.01 2.28 -14.79
C ASP A 275 -20.76 1.48 -14.36
N GLN A 276 -20.27 1.68 -13.14
CA GLN A 276 -19.14 0.94 -12.58
C GLN A 276 -19.39 -0.56 -12.47
N TRP A 277 -20.66 -0.98 -12.45
CA TRP A 277 -21.08 -2.37 -12.31
C TRP A 277 -21.32 -3.05 -13.67
N ASN A 278 -21.12 -2.32 -14.78
CA ASN A 278 -21.40 -2.83 -16.12
C ASN A 278 -20.59 -4.09 -16.47
N TYR A 279 -19.41 -4.27 -15.86
CA TYR A 279 -18.58 -5.46 -16.08
C TYR A 279 -19.20 -6.76 -15.52
N LEU A 280 -20.15 -6.66 -14.58
CA LEU A 280 -20.91 -7.81 -14.06
C LEU A 280 -22.03 -8.26 -15.00
N ILE A 281 -22.38 -7.45 -16.01
CA ILE A 281 -23.42 -7.79 -16.98
C ILE A 281 -22.79 -8.62 -18.12
N PRO A 282 -23.21 -9.88 -18.34
CA PRO A 282 -22.64 -10.72 -19.38
C PRO A 282 -22.78 -10.07 -20.76
N ALA A 283 -21.66 -9.99 -21.50
CA ALA A 283 -21.60 -9.50 -22.86
C ALA A 283 -22.42 -10.41 -23.81
N GLY A 284 -23.71 -10.12 -23.93
CA GLY A 284 -24.66 -10.92 -24.71
C GLY A 284 -26.11 -10.47 -24.59
N LYS A 285 -26.46 -9.67 -23.57
CA LYS A 285 -27.77 -8.99 -23.46
C LYS A 285 -27.72 -7.48 -23.78
N GLY A 286 -26.68 -7.04 -24.50
CA GLY A 286 -26.53 -5.68 -25.03
C GLY A 286 -27.36 -5.43 -26.30
N GLY A 287 -28.64 -5.75 -26.28
CA GLY A 287 -29.55 -5.50 -27.39
C GLY A 287 -30.12 -4.08 -27.37
N SER A 288 -29.44 -3.17 -28.07
CA SER A 288 -29.96 -1.86 -28.55
C SER A 288 -30.49 -0.85 -27.52
N LYS A 289 -29.96 0.38 -27.61
CA LYS A 289 -30.55 1.62 -27.09
C LYS A 289 -31.89 1.95 -27.79
N LYS A 290 -32.92 1.14 -27.57
CA LYS A 290 -34.32 1.56 -27.70
C LYS A 290 -35.01 1.14 -26.42
N ALA A 291 -35.28 2.14 -25.58
CA ALA A 291 -36.16 2.02 -24.45
C ALA A 291 -37.44 1.27 -24.85
N SER A 292 -37.69 0.10 -24.25
CA SER A 292 -39.05 -0.43 -24.20
C SER A 292 -39.80 0.40 -23.17
N LEU A 293 -40.18 1.62 -23.57
CA LEU A 293 -41.20 2.40 -22.89
C LEU A 293 -42.50 1.60 -23.05
N GLY A 294 -43.12 1.20 -21.93
CA GLY A 294 -44.52 0.81 -21.96
C GLY A 294 -45.39 1.99 -22.42
N ALA A 295 -46.65 1.74 -22.78
CA ALA A 295 -47.59 2.75 -23.29
C ALA A 295 -47.72 4.03 -22.43
N ASN A 296 -47.21 4.03 -21.20
CA ASN A 296 -47.18 5.16 -20.27
C ASN A 296 -45.78 5.81 -20.08
N GLY A 297 -44.82 5.56 -20.97
CA GLY A 297 -43.52 6.25 -20.92
C GLY A 297 -42.59 5.81 -19.78
N ARG A 298 -42.74 4.58 -19.25
CA ARG A 298 -41.82 3.99 -18.25
C ARG A 298 -41.18 2.69 -18.77
N LEU A 299 -39.91 2.48 -18.41
CA LEU A 299 -39.05 1.37 -18.85
C LEU A 299 -39.59 0.00 -18.39
N LYS A 300 -39.74 -0.96 -19.31
CA LYS A 300 -40.05 -2.36 -19.00
C LYS A 300 -38.79 -3.06 -18.46
N ARG A 301 -38.76 -3.29 -17.15
CA ARG A 301 -37.62 -3.81 -16.37
C ARG A 301 -37.81 -5.31 -16.07
N GLY A 302 -36.71 -6.08 -16.03
CA GLY A 302 -36.70 -7.55 -15.89
C GLY A 302 -37.35 -8.09 -14.59
N LEU A 303 -37.92 -9.30 -14.70
CA LEU A 303 -38.84 -10.02 -13.79
C LEU A 303 -40.20 -9.31 -13.55
N PRO A 304 -41.29 -10.07 -13.27
CA PRO A 304 -42.69 -9.64 -13.45
C PRO A 304 -43.11 -8.33 -12.77
N ASN A 305 -42.35 -7.85 -11.77
CA ASN A 305 -42.69 -6.66 -11.00
C ASN A 305 -41.70 -5.50 -11.16
N GLY A 306 -40.75 -5.56 -12.10
CA GLY A 306 -40.19 -4.35 -12.73
C GLY A 306 -39.61 -3.28 -11.81
N GLU A 307 -39.19 -3.62 -10.58
CA GLU A 307 -38.48 -2.74 -9.67
C GLU A 307 -37.04 -3.19 -9.39
N ARG A 308 -36.05 -2.64 -10.12
CA ARG A 308 -34.66 -2.55 -9.65
C ARG A 308 -34.60 -1.50 -8.55
N SER A 309 -35.01 -1.94 -7.37
CA SER A 309 -34.74 -1.36 -6.07
C SER A 309 -33.93 -2.40 -5.31
N ALA A 310 -33.12 -2.00 -4.32
CA ALA A 310 -32.51 -2.94 -3.37
C ALA A 310 -33.53 -3.66 -2.46
N GLN A 311 -34.83 -3.56 -2.78
CA GLN A 311 -35.91 -4.15 -2.03
C GLN A 311 -36.03 -5.63 -2.39
N LEU A 312 -36.12 -6.47 -1.37
CA LEU A 312 -36.37 -7.91 -1.53
C LEU A 312 -37.73 -8.13 -2.22
N PRO A 313 -37.94 -9.30 -2.86
CA PRO A 313 -39.27 -9.68 -3.36
C PRO A 313 -40.30 -9.71 -2.22
N GLU A 314 -41.56 -9.37 -2.50
CA GLU A 314 -42.64 -9.44 -1.49
C GLU A 314 -42.76 -10.84 -0.88
N LYS A 315 -42.61 -11.90 -1.71
CA LYS A 315 -42.69 -13.31 -1.30
C LYS A 315 -41.48 -14.09 -1.77
N GLY A 316 -41.01 -15.01 -0.91
CA GLY A 316 -39.92 -15.92 -1.24
C GLY A 316 -40.31 -16.91 -2.34
N ALA A 317 -39.32 -17.38 -3.09
CA ALA A 317 -39.45 -18.43 -4.10
C ALA A 317 -38.35 -19.48 -3.90
N ASP A 318 -38.49 -20.68 -4.48
CA ASP A 318 -37.51 -21.76 -4.32
C ASP A 318 -36.09 -21.37 -4.76
N GLU A 319 -35.94 -20.45 -5.71
CA GLU A 319 -34.65 -19.92 -6.17
C GLU A 319 -34.13 -18.71 -5.36
N VAL A 320 -35.01 -18.00 -4.62
CA VAL A 320 -34.65 -16.79 -3.86
C VAL A 320 -35.21 -16.91 -2.44
N PRO A 321 -34.38 -17.37 -1.47
CA PRO A 321 -34.86 -17.68 -0.13
C PRO A 321 -35.35 -16.46 0.65
N PHE A 322 -34.80 -15.28 0.35
CA PHE A 322 -34.97 -14.05 1.12
C PHE A 322 -36.07 -13.15 0.53
N SER A 323 -36.99 -12.69 1.39
CA SER A 323 -38.17 -11.88 1.00
C SER A 323 -38.49 -10.79 2.04
N GLN A 324 -39.29 -9.81 1.64
CA GLN A 324 -39.77 -8.76 2.56
C GLN A 324 -40.60 -9.33 3.70
N GLU A 325 -41.40 -10.37 3.47
CA GLU A 325 -42.14 -11.07 4.54
C GLU A 325 -41.19 -11.65 5.61
N GLN A 326 -40.07 -12.25 5.19
CA GLN A 326 -39.06 -12.75 6.12
C GLN A 326 -38.30 -11.62 6.83
N GLU A 327 -37.96 -10.55 6.11
CA GLU A 327 -37.31 -9.39 6.71
C GLU A 327 -38.21 -8.75 7.78
N GLN A 328 -39.49 -8.58 7.47
CA GLN A 328 -40.49 -8.04 8.39
C GLN A 328 -40.65 -8.94 9.63
N ALA A 329 -40.74 -10.26 9.43
CA ALA A 329 -40.80 -11.21 10.53
C ALA A 329 -39.54 -11.15 11.42
N LEU A 330 -38.37 -10.95 10.83
CA LEU A 330 -37.12 -10.79 11.57
C LEU A 330 -37.06 -9.47 12.32
N GLN A 331 -37.52 -8.37 11.71
CA GLN A 331 -37.64 -7.07 12.38
C GLN A 331 -38.58 -7.16 13.59
N ASP A 332 -39.72 -7.83 13.45
CA ASP A 332 -40.68 -8.03 14.53
C ASP A 332 -40.12 -8.92 15.65
N PHE A 333 -39.34 -9.95 15.30
CA PHE A 333 -38.61 -10.76 16.27
C PHE A 333 -37.61 -9.92 17.08
N PHE A 334 -36.82 -9.07 16.41
CA PHE A 334 -35.87 -8.19 17.11
C PHE A 334 -36.58 -7.17 17.99
N LYS A 335 -37.69 -6.59 17.55
CA LYS A 335 -38.50 -5.68 18.39
C LYS A 335 -39.02 -6.37 19.64
N ALA A 336 -39.58 -7.58 19.51
CA ALA A 336 -40.04 -8.36 20.66
C ALA A 336 -38.91 -8.67 21.65
N LYS A 337 -37.70 -8.95 21.15
CA LYS A 337 -36.52 -9.17 22.00
C LYS A 337 -36.01 -7.90 22.67
N MET A 338 -36.07 -6.75 22.00
CA MET A 338 -35.75 -5.47 22.61
C MET A 338 -36.71 -5.15 23.77
N GLU A 339 -38.02 -5.35 23.59
CA GLU A 339 -39.00 -5.17 24.68
C GLU A 339 -38.78 -6.12 25.86
N GLU A 340 -38.35 -7.36 25.61
CA GLU A 340 -38.01 -8.32 26.65
C GLU A 340 -36.80 -7.85 27.48
N VAL A 341 -35.76 -7.35 26.80
CA VAL A 341 -34.56 -6.80 27.42
C VAL A 341 -34.88 -5.54 28.23
N GLU A 342 -35.71 -4.64 27.71
CA GLU A 342 -36.15 -3.44 28.44
C GLU A 342 -36.89 -3.80 29.75
N LYS A 343 -37.77 -4.79 29.72
CA LYS A 343 -38.45 -5.29 30.94
C LYS A 343 -37.48 -5.91 31.94
N GLN A 344 -36.43 -6.56 31.48
CA GLN A 344 -35.38 -7.09 32.36
C GLN A 344 -34.58 -5.95 32.99
N LEU A 345 -34.21 -4.95 32.19
CA LEU A 345 -33.50 -3.76 32.65
C LEU A 345 -34.29 -3.01 33.74
N GLU A 346 -35.59 -2.81 33.56
CA GLU A 346 -36.44 -2.18 34.57
C GLU A 346 -36.53 -2.99 35.88
N LYS A 347 -36.61 -4.33 35.78
CA LYS A 347 -36.61 -5.20 36.96
C LYS A 347 -35.28 -5.13 37.69
N GLU A 348 -34.16 -5.10 36.98
CA GLU A 348 -32.83 -4.95 37.58
C GLU A 348 -32.62 -3.57 38.20
N ALA A 349 -33.12 -2.51 37.55
CA ALA A 349 -33.09 -1.15 38.09
C ALA A 349 -33.86 -1.05 39.42
N LYS A 350 -35.08 -1.62 39.49
CA LYS A 350 -35.86 -1.67 40.74
C LYS A 350 -35.15 -2.45 41.84
N LYS A 351 -34.58 -3.62 41.50
CA LYS A 351 -33.78 -4.40 42.46
C LYS A 351 -32.57 -3.61 42.96
N LYS A 352 -31.91 -2.86 42.08
CA LYS A 352 -30.77 -2.01 42.43
C LYS A 352 -31.21 -0.91 43.39
N GLU A 353 -32.31 -0.21 43.12
CA GLU A 353 -32.86 0.81 44.02
C GLU A 353 -33.25 0.23 45.39
N GLU A 354 -33.89 -0.94 45.43
CA GLU A 354 -34.22 -1.62 46.68
C GLU A 354 -32.97 -2.02 47.48
N VAL A 355 -31.92 -2.49 46.81
CA VAL A 355 -30.65 -2.85 47.44
C VAL A 355 -29.94 -1.60 47.95
N GLU A 356 -29.93 -0.50 47.19
CA GLU A 356 -29.36 0.77 47.64
C GLU A 356 -30.12 1.36 48.82
N ALA A 357 -31.46 1.27 48.82
CA ALA A 357 -32.30 1.68 49.94
C ALA A 357 -32.03 0.84 51.20
N LYS A 358 -31.92 -0.50 51.06
CA LYS A 358 -31.54 -1.39 52.16
C LYS A 358 -30.12 -1.13 52.66
N LEU A 359 -29.16 -0.88 51.76
CA LEU A 359 -27.80 -0.50 52.14
C LEU A 359 -27.78 0.83 52.89
N LYS A 360 -28.62 1.79 52.49
CA LYS A 360 -28.74 3.09 53.16
C LYS A 360 -29.38 2.95 54.55
N SER A 361 -30.42 2.12 54.71
CA SER A 361 -31.03 1.87 56.03
C SER A 361 -30.07 1.12 56.96
N LEU A 362 -29.41 0.06 56.47
CA LEU A 362 -28.38 -0.67 57.21
C LEU A 362 -27.22 0.25 57.61
N ARG A 363 -26.77 1.16 56.73
CA ARG A 363 -25.75 2.17 57.07
C ARG A 363 -26.22 3.16 58.14
N GLY A 364 -27.52 3.46 58.22
CA GLY A 364 -28.10 4.30 59.26
C GLY A 364 -28.24 3.58 60.60
N GLU A 365 -28.65 2.30 60.59
CA GLU A 365 -28.83 1.46 61.78
C GLU A 365 -27.50 1.01 62.41
N LEU A 366 -26.51 0.68 61.59
CA LEU A 366 -25.19 0.22 62.05
C LEU A 366 -24.34 1.36 62.63
N GLY A 367 -24.73 2.62 62.40
CA GLY A 367 -24.00 3.80 62.88
C GLY A 367 -22.56 3.85 62.37
N HIS A 368 -21.87 4.97 62.60
CA HIS A 368 -20.46 5.12 62.21
C HIS A 368 -19.54 4.05 62.82
N GLU A 369 -19.94 3.43 63.93
CA GLU A 369 -19.14 2.46 64.70
C GLU A 369 -19.04 1.09 64.03
N ALA A 370 -20.14 0.51 63.52
CA ALA A 370 -20.05 -0.80 62.87
C ALA A 370 -19.47 -0.72 61.45
N ALA A 371 -19.58 0.42 60.77
CA ALA A 371 -18.84 0.69 59.53
C ALA A 371 -17.32 0.78 59.77
N GLN A 372 -16.89 1.37 60.89
CA GLN A 372 -15.48 1.40 61.30
C GLN A 372 -14.97 0.01 61.74
N GLN A 373 -15.79 -0.78 62.46
CA GLN A 373 -15.44 -2.17 62.82
C GLN A 373 -15.35 -3.10 61.60
N ALA A 374 -16.26 -2.98 60.62
CA ALA A 374 -16.22 -3.75 59.38
C ALA A 374 -14.99 -3.39 58.52
N ALA A 375 -14.62 -2.11 58.46
CA ALA A 375 -13.40 -1.66 57.79
C ALA A 375 -12.11 -2.16 58.49
N GLN A 376 -12.10 -2.18 59.82
CA GLN A 376 -10.99 -2.75 60.61
C GLN A 376 -10.87 -4.27 60.45
N GLN A 377 -11.99 -5.00 60.41
CA GLN A 377 -12.00 -6.45 60.17
C GLN A 377 -11.57 -6.81 58.74
N ALA A 378 -12.04 -6.08 57.73
CA ALA A 378 -11.62 -6.27 56.33
C ALA A 378 -10.14 -5.93 56.09
N SER A 379 -9.59 -4.95 56.83
CA SER A 379 -8.16 -4.63 56.83
C SER A 379 -7.32 -5.71 57.53
N GLY A 380 -7.81 -6.27 58.64
CA GLY A 380 -7.16 -7.37 59.36
C GLY A 380 -7.10 -8.67 58.55
N ASP A 381 -8.15 -8.99 57.78
CA ASP A 381 -8.21 -10.19 56.96
C ASP A 381 -7.30 -10.11 55.72
N ARG A 382 -7.06 -8.90 55.19
CA ARG A 382 -6.08 -8.65 54.12
C ARG A 382 -4.63 -8.80 54.60
N SER A 383 -4.35 -8.53 55.87
CA SER A 383 -3.01 -8.73 56.47
C SER A 383 -2.70 -10.19 56.81
N ARG A 384 -3.71 -11.05 56.97
CA ARG A 384 -3.54 -12.50 57.21
C ARG A 384 -3.35 -13.32 55.94
N ARG A 385 -3.68 -12.76 54.77
CA ARG A 385 -3.53 -13.40 53.44
C ARG A 385 -2.27 -12.99 52.69
N ARG A 386 -1.38 -12.22 53.30
CA ARG A 386 -0.04 -11.90 52.76
C ARG A 386 1.02 -12.78 53.37
#